data_AF-A0A958ZI11-F1
#
_entry.id   AF-A0A958ZI11-F1
#
_cell.length_a   1.000
_cell.length_b   1.000
_cell.length_c   1.000
_cell.angle_alpha   90.00
_cell.angle_beta   90.00
_cell.angle_gamma   90.00
#
_symmetry.space_group_name_H-M   'P 1'
#
loop_
_entity.id
_entity.type
_entity.pdbx_description
1 polymer ?
#
loop_
_entity_poly.entity_id
_entity_poly.type
_entity_poly.pdbx_seq_one_letter_code
_entity_poly.pdbx_strand_id
1 'polypeptide(L)'
;MECKNCHTVFEGNFCPNCGQRSTIDALTLNGLFESFVSQLFYFERHFVFTFKSLFKQPQILLEEFSHGQRKKYANPFQFFLFFLTIYLVLYAVLGDDLLKNLGVKMQVDGKTIDRSTQVLSIKENLDKYMNYLYFLRPISLAVGLKMLHFKRMNFAQALVMAFYVEGINLFIGSIMMFPSLHFEIGATQAILGTLVYAIVFSRISDSLWVGAIKGVVSGMISIAIFGGLIAGYFAIFIINKG
;
A
#
# COMPACT_ATOMS: atom_id res chain seq x y z
N MET A 1 18.49 -6.60 38.18
CA MET A 1 17.51 -7.70 38.02
C MET A 1 17.94 -8.65 36.90
N GLU A 2 17.55 -9.92 36.93
CA GLU A 2 17.91 -10.90 35.89
C GLU A 2 16.80 -11.06 34.85
N CYS A 3 17.14 -11.04 33.56
CA CYS A 3 16.19 -11.22 32.47
C CYS A 3 15.70 -12.68 32.36
N LYS A 4 14.37 -12.88 32.29
CA LYS A 4 13.79 -14.24 32.19
C LYS A 4 14.05 -14.96 30.86
N ASN A 5 14.33 -14.22 29.77
CA ASN A 5 14.59 -14.82 28.46
C ASN A 5 16.07 -15.16 28.21
N CYS A 6 17.00 -14.31 28.68
CA CYS A 6 18.42 -14.43 28.32
C CYS A 6 19.38 -14.36 29.51
N HIS A 7 18.85 -14.37 30.74
CA HIS A 7 19.62 -14.41 32.00
C HIS A 7 20.62 -13.27 32.20
N THR A 8 20.56 -12.23 31.36
CA THR A 8 21.42 -11.06 31.50
C THR A 8 20.97 -10.26 32.71
N VAL A 9 21.90 -9.93 33.60
CA VAL A 9 21.67 -9.01 34.71
C VAL A 9 21.68 -7.58 34.17
N PHE A 10 20.60 -6.83 34.39
CA PHE A 10 20.47 -5.45 33.93
C PHE A 10 19.64 -4.61 34.91
N GLU A 11 19.68 -3.30 34.70
CA GLU A 11 18.82 -2.32 35.35
C GLU A 11 18.06 -1.52 34.28
N GLY A 12 16.77 -1.24 34.54
CA GLY A 12 15.90 -0.50 33.62
C GLY A 12 14.62 -1.24 33.24
N ASN A 13 13.84 -0.64 32.34
CA ASN A 13 12.52 -1.15 31.93
C ASN A 13 12.57 -2.25 30.86
N PHE A 14 13.68 -2.38 30.14
CA PHE A 14 13.86 -3.36 29.06
C PHE A 14 15.27 -3.93 29.11
N CYS A 15 15.39 -5.24 28.90
CA CYS A 15 16.67 -5.92 28.83
C CYS A 15 17.48 -5.41 27.64
N PRO A 16 18.73 -4.96 27.82
CA PRO A 16 19.54 -4.45 26.73
C PRO A 16 20.00 -5.53 25.75
N ASN A 17 20.01 -6.81 26.18
CA ASN A 17 20.46 -7.93 25.35
C ASN A 17 19.36 -8.49 24.44
N CYS A 18 18.15 -8.70 24.98
CA CYS A 18 17.05 -9.32 24.22
C CYS A 18 15.79 -8.45 24.07
N GLY A 19 15.74 -7.27 24.68
CA GLY A 19 14.60 -6.35 24.59
C GLY A 19 13.38 -6.70 25.45
N GLN A 20 13.42 -7.76 26.26
CA GLN A 20 12.31 -8.14 27.16
C GLN A 20 12.04 -7.05 28.21
N ARG A 21 10.76 -6.70 28.43
CA ARG A 21 10.38 -5.77 29.51
C ARG A 21 10.70 -6.37 30.88
N SER A 22 11.17 -5.53 31.81
CA SER A 22 11.50 -5.91 33.18
C SER A 22 10.28 -6.34 34.00
N THR A 23 9.16 -5.65 33.84
CA THR A 23 7.88 -6.02 34.43
C THR A 23 7.20 -7.05 33.54
N ILE A 24 7.09 -8.28 34.05
CA ILE A 24 6.41 -9.39 33.40
C ILE A 24 5.23 -9.73 34.30
N ASP A 25 4.05 -9.26 33.91
CA ASP A 25 2.81 -9.65 34.59
C ASP A 25 2.55 -11.14 34.36
N ALA A 26 1.88 -11.78 35.31
CA ALA A 26 1.41 -13.14 35.12
C ALA A 26 0.49 -13.20 33.89
N LEU A 27 0.61 -14.26 33.09
CA LEU A 27 -0.22 -14.45 31.91
C LEU A 27 -1.68 -14.64 32.36
N THR A 28 -2.48 -13.59 32.24
CA THR A 28 -3.90 -13.59 32.59
C THR A 28 -4.73 -13.22 31.38
N LEU A 29 -5.96 -13.72 31.30
CA LEU A 29 -6.87 -13.37 30.21
C LEU A 29 -7.13 -11.86 30.15
N ASN A 30 -7.27 -11.22 31.31
CA ASN A 30 -7.44 -9.76 31.41
C ASN A 30 -6.19 -9.01 30.93
N GLY A 31 -4.99 -9.41 31.38
CA GLY A 31 -3.73 -8.79 30.93
C GLY A 31 -3.48 -8.98 29.43
N LEU A 32 -3.89 -10.12 28.86
CA LEU A 32 -3.86 -10.35 27.40
C LEU A 32 -4.85 -9.43 26.67
N PHE A 33 -6.07 -9.28 27.18
CA PHE A 33 -7.07 -8.39 26.59
C PHE A 33 -6.64 -6.91 26.66
N GLU A 34 -6.15 -6.43 27.81
CA GLU A 34 -5.62 -5.07 27.96
C GLU A 34 -4.40 -4.82 27.05
N SER A 35 -3.50 -5.81 26.93
CA SER A 35 -2.36 -5.75 26.02
C SER A 35 -2.81 -5.69 24.56
N PHE A 36 -3.84 -6.45 24.18
CA PHE A 36 -4.41 -6.43 22.84
C PHE A 36 -5.08 -5.08 22.52
N VAL A 37 -5.93 -4.60 23.42
CA VAL A 37 -6.64 -3.33 23.28
C VAL A 37 -5.66 -2.15 23.23
N SER A 38 -4.65 -2.14 24.12
CA SER A 38 -3.60 -1.12 24.09
C SER A 38 -2.77 -1.17 22.81
N GLN A 39 -2.45 -2.36 22.29
CA GLN A 39 -1.76 -2.52 21.02
C GLN A 39 -2.61 -2.04 19.83
N LEU A 40 -3.91 -2.32 19.82
CA LEU A 40 -4.84 -1.81 18.80
C LEU A 40 -4.93 -0.28 18.83
N PHE A 41 -5.14 0.33 20.00
CA PHE A 41 -5.23 1.80 20.10
C PHE A 41 -3.88 2.50 19.87
N TYR A 42 -2.76 1.88 20.22
CA TYR A 42 -1.43 2.37 19.90
C TYR A 42 -1.18 2.29 18.39
N PHE A 43 -1.59 1.19 17.75
CA PHE A 43 -1.58 1.01 16.30
C PHE A 43 -2.39 2.11 15.60
N GLU A 44 -3.59 2.43 16.07
CA GLU A 44 -4.44 3.48 15.48
C GLU A 44 -3.83 4.89 15.51
N ARG A 45 -3.19 5.31 16.61
CA ARG A 45 -2.63 6.68 16.72
C ARG A 45 -1.51 6.95 15.72
N HIS A 46 -0.59 6.01 15.53
CA HIS A 46 0.53 6.17 14.60
C HIS A 46 0.07 6.16 13.15
N PHE A 47 -0.96 5.35 12.83
CA PHE A 47 -1.57 5.32 11.50
C PHE A 47 -2.21 6.66 11.15
N VAL A 48 -3.06 7.21 12.01
CA VAL A 48 -3.70 8.51 11.78
C VAL A 48 -2.67 9.63 11.71
N PHE A 49 -1.65 9.60 12.58
CA PHE A 49 -0.56 10.57 12.54
C PHE A 49 0.24 10.50 11.23
N THR A 50 0.56 9.30 10.76
CA THR A 50 1.29 9.07 9.50
C THR A 50 0.46 9.52 8.31
N PHE A 51 -0.82 9.14 8.27
CA PHE A 51 -1.76 9.56 7.23
C PHE A 51 -1.79 11.09 7.13
N LYS A 52 -1.99 11.79 8.26
CA LYS A 52 -2.00 13.27 8.28
C LYS A 52 -0.65 13.87 7.88
N SER A 53 0.44 13.29 8.36
CA SER A 53 1.80 13.78 8.08
C SER A 53 2.18 13.64 6.61
N LEU A 54 1.71 12.59 5.92
CA LEU A 54 1.98 12.38 4.49
C LEU A 54 1.43 13.52 3.62
N PHE A 55 0.26 14.08 3.98
CA PHE A 55 -0.33 15.18 3.21
C PHE A 55 0.13 16.56 3.70
N LYS A 56 0.41 16.72 4.99
CA LYS A 56 0.79 18.01 5.58
C LYS A 56 2.28 18.30 5.41
N GLN A 57 3.14 17.33 5.76
CA GLN A 57 4.58 17.50 5.90
C GLN A 57 5.34 16.23 5.49
N PRO A 58 5.20 15.75 4.24
CA PRO A 58 5.82 14.49 3.81
C PRO A 58 7.34 14.53 3.83
N GLN A 59 7.95 15.70 3.61
CA GLN A 59 9.40 15.87 3.71
C GLN A 59 9.90 15.62 5.14
N ILE A 60 9.26 16.22 6.15
CA ILE A 60 9.62 16.04 7.55
C ILE A 60 9.44 14.59 7.97
N LEU A 61 8.34 13.95 7.53
CA LEU A 61 8.11 12.52 7.75
C LEU A 61 9.27 11.68 7.21
N LEU A 62 9.69 11.92 5.97
CA LEU A 62 10.76 11.16 5.35
C LEU A 62 12.11 11.38 6.06
N GLU A 63 12.42 12.62 6.41
CA GLU A 63 13.66 12.98 7.11
C GLU A 63 13.70 12.37 8.52
N GLU A 64 12.66 12.54 9.32
CA GLU A 64 12.59 11.99 10.68
C GLU A 64 12.64 10.46 10.67
N PHE A 65 11.91 9.80 9.75
CA PHE A 65 11.95 8.34 9.61
C PHE A 65 13.36 7.85 9.24
N SER A 66 14.04 8.58 8.34
CA SER A 66 15.41 8.26 7.89
C SER A 66 16.44 8.43 9.00
N HIS A 67 16.29 9.45 9.84
CA HIS A 67 17.16 9.70 11.00
C HIS A 67 16.84 8.81 12.22
N GLY A 68 15.93 7.84 12.08
CA GLY A 68 15.67 6.84 13.11
C GLY A 68 14.49 7.14 14.04
N GLN A 69 13.75 8.24 13.84
CA GLN A 69 12.52 8.53 14.58
C GLN A 69 11.33 7.67 14.10
N ARG A 70 11.54 6.36 14.01
CA ARG A 70 10.62 5.39 13.38
C ARG A 70 9.40 5.08 14.24
N LYS A 71 9.46 5.31 15.55
CA LYS A 71 8.34 5.08 16.47
C LYS A 71 7.23 6.12 16.36
N LYS A 72 7.51 7.30 15.78
CA LYS A 72 6.52 8.38 15.60
C LYS A 72 5.54 8.09 14.47
N TYR A 73 5.97 7.28 13.50
CA TYR A 73 5.21 6.92 12.31
C TYR A 73 4.80 5.45 12.37
N ALA A 74 3.72 5.10 11.67
CA ALA A 74 3.36 3.71 11.43
C ALA A 74 4.48 3.05 10.62
N ASN A 75 4.74 1.77 10.84
CA ASN A 75 5.71 1.07 10.00
C ASN A 75 5.21 1.09 8.53
N PRO A 76 6.03 1.51 7.55
CA PRO A 76 5.57 1.70 6.16
C PRO A 76 4.97 0.43 5.54
N PHE A 77 5.63 -0.71 5.78
CA PHE A 77 5.17 -2.00 5.27
C PHE A 77 3.86 -2.42 5.92
N GLN A 78 3.74 -2.28 7.25
CA GLN A 78 2.49 -2.58 7.96
C GLN A 78 1.35 -1.65 7.54
N PHE A 79 1.65 -0.37 7.28
CA PHE A 79 0.68 0.61 6.79
C PHE A 79 0.10 0.21 5.43
N PHE A 80 0.98 -0.16 4.50
CA PHE A 80 0.57 -0.70 3.20
C PHE A 80 -0.24 -1.99 3.35
N LEU A 81 0.25 -2.97 4.12
CA LEU A 81 -0.42 -4.25 4.31
C LEU A 81 -1.82 -4.10 4.91
N PHE A 82 -2.00 -3.18 5.84
CA PHE A 82 -3.29 -2.91 6.45
C PHE A 82 -4.32 -2.48 5.40
N PHE A 83 -4.01 -1.46 4.59
CA PHE A 83 -4.92 -1.00 3.54
C PHE A 83 -5.06 -1.99 2.39
N LEU A 84 -4.00 -2.75 2.07
CA LEU A 84 -4.09 -3.85 1.10
C LEU A 84 -5.06 -4.92 1.59
N THR A 85 -4.99 -5.31 2.87
CA THR A 85 -5.89 -6.30 3.45
C THR A 85 -7.34 -5.82 3.39
N ILE A 86 -7.60 -4.56 3.79
CA ILE A 86 -8.94 -3.96 3.68
C ILE A 86 -9.43 -4.00 2.23
N TYR A 87 -8.60 -3.55 1.30
CA TYR A 87 -8.95 -3.51 -0.12
C TYR A 87 -9.24 -4.91 -0.67
N LEU A 88 -8.42 -5.92 -0.36
CA LEU A 88 -8.61 -7.28 -0.83
C LEU A 88 -9.82 -7.97 -0.20
N VAL A 89 -10.12 -7.72 1.08
CA VAL A 89 -11.34 -8.23 1.74
C VAL A 89 -12.58 -7.62 1.08
N LEU A 90 -12.59 -6.31 0.85
CA LEU A 90 -13.69 -5.66 0.13
C LEU A 90 -13.80 -6.18 -1.30
N TYR A 91 -12.68 -6.37 -2.00
CA TYR A 91 -12.64 -6.97 -3.33
C TYR A 91 -13.22 -8.39 -3.35
N ALA A 92 -12.89 -9.22 -2.36
CA ALA A 92 -13.41 -10.58 -2.27
C ALA A 92 -14.93 -10.61 -2.00
N VAL A 93 -15.45 -9.65 -1.23
CA VAL A 93 -16.88 -9.59 -0.88
C VAL A 93 -17.74 -8.93 -1.96
N LEU A 94 -17.22 -7.88 -2.61
CA LEU A 94 -17.99 -7.01 -3.51
C LEU A 94 -17.54 -7.10 -4.99
N GLY A 95 -16.40 -7.75 -5.27
CA GLY A 95 -15.76 -7.73 -6.59
C GLY A 95 -16.56 -8.44 -7.69
N ASP A 96 -17.31 -9.49 -7.34
CA ASP A 96 -18.18 -10.18 -8.29
C ASP A 96 -19.33 -9.31 -8.79
N ASP A 97 -19.93 -8.52 -7.90
CA ASP A 97 -20.99 -7.59 -8.27
C ASP A 97 -20.44 -6.40 -9.07
N LEU A 98 -19.23 -5.94 -8.73
CA LEU A 98 -18.51 -4.93 -9.51
C LEU A 98 -18.24 -5.40 -10.94
N LEU A 99 -17.82 -6.66 -11.13
CA LEU A 99 -17.51 -7.21 -12.45
C LEU A 99 -18.77 -7.47 -13.30
N LYS A 100 -19.89 -7.82 -12.68
CA LYS A 100 -21.19 -7.91 -13.37
C LYS A 100 -21.65 -6.52 -13.85
N ASN A 101 -21.44 -5.48 -13.03
CA ASN A 101 -21.83 -4.10 -13.35
C ASN A 101 -20.87 -3.42 -14.33
N LEU A 102 -19.58 -3.78 -14.32
CA LEU A 102 -18.58 -3.35 -15.31
C LEU A 102 -18.82 -3.92 -16.71
N GLY A 103 -19.83 -4.79 -16.88
CA GLY A 103 -20.43 -5.17 -18.16
C GLY A 103 -19.43 -5.22 -19.30
N VAL A 104 -18.66 -6.30 -19.43
CA VAL A 104 -17.89 -6.60 -20.65
C VAL A 104 -18.87 -6.94 -21.78
N LYS A 105 -19.68 -5.97 -22.19
CA LYS A 105 -20.45 -5.95 -23.42
C LYS A 105 -19.71 -5.01 -24.36
N MET A 106 -18.58 -5.46 -24.89
CA MET A 106 -18.01 -4.81 -26.06
C MET A 106 -18.86 -5.20 -27.27
N GLN A 107 -19.63 -4.24 -27.80
CA GLN A 107 -20.22 -4.37 -29.13
C GLN A 107 -19.11 -4.27 -30.16
N VAL A 108 -18.78 -5.38 -30.80
CA VAL A 108 -18.06 -5.39 -32.07
C VAL A 108 -19.07 -5.86 -33.10
N ASP A 109 -19.44 -4.95 -34.00
CA ASP A 109 -20.18 -5.28 -35.22
C ASP A 109 -21.56 -5.94 -34.98
N GLY A 110 -22.36 -5.38 -34.06
CA GLY A 110 -23.76 -5.78 -33.82
C GLY A 110 -23.96 -7.19 -33.24
N LYS A 111 -22.89 -7.95 -33.02
CA LYS A 111 -22.92 -9.29 -32.42
C LYS A 111 -22.43 -9.23 -30.98
N THR A 112 -23.28 -9.65 -30.06
CA THR A 112 -22.89 -9.87 -28.67
C THR A 112 -22.06 -11.15 -28.60
N ILE A 113 -20.73 -11.00 -28.64
CA ILE A 113 -19.83 -12.14 -28.44
C ILE A 113 -19.80 -12.40 -26.94
N ASP A 114 -20.40 -13.50 -26.51
CA ASP A 114 -20.36 -13.96 -25.12
C ASP A 114 -18.96 -14.53 -24.80
N ARG A 115 -18.00 -13.61 -24.63
CA ARG A 115 -16.64 -13.93 -24.20
C ARG A 115 -16.55 -14.14 -22.69
N SER A 116 -17.69 -14.28 -22.00
CA SER A 116 -17.78 -14.48 -20.55
C SER A 116 -16.84 -15.61 -20.11
N THR A 117 -16.86 -16.76 -20.78
CA THR A 117 -16.00 -17.90 -20.42
C THR A 117 -14.50 -17.60 -20.52
N GLN A 118 -14.06 -16.84 -21.53
CA GLN A 118 -12.66 -16.46 -21.70
C GLN A 118 -12.25 -15.36 -20.70
N VAL A 119 -13.10 -14.35 -20.49
CA VAL A 119 -12.90 -13.28 -19.51
C VAL A 119 -12.91 -13.82 -18.08
N LEU A 120 -13.78 -14.77 -17.77
CA LEU A 120 -13.85 -15.47 -16.49
C LEU A 120 -12.60 -16.32 -16.26
N SER A 121 -12.10 -17.04 -17.28
CA SER A 121 -10.84 -17.81 -17.16
C SER A 121 -9.58 -16.93 -17.00
N ILE A 122 -9.62 -15.71 -17.55
CA ILE A 122 -8.58 -14.69 -17.36
C ILE A 122 -8.69 -14.08 -15.95
N LYS A 123 -9.92 -13.82 -15.47
CA LYS A 123 -10.20 -13.34 -14.12
C LYS A 123 -9.76 -14.35 -13.05
N GLU A 124 -10.12 -15.62 -13.17
CA GLU A 124 -9.72 -16.66 -12.22
C GLU A 124 -8.19 -16.79 -12.10
N ASN A 125 -7.48 -16.66 -13.24
CA ASN A 125 -6.01 -16.62 -13.21
C ASN A 125 -5.47 -15.30 -12.68
N LEU A 126 -6.09 -14.16 -12.99
CA LEU A 126 -5.72 -12.87 -12.42
C LEU A 126 -5.81 -12.91 -10.90
N ASP A 127 -6.96 -13.28 -10.35
CA ASP A 127 -7.24 -13.28 -8.91
C ASP A 127 -6.22 -14.12 -8.13
N LYS A 128 -5.73 -15.22 -8.73
CA LYS A 128 -4.68 -16.06 -8.15
C LYS A 128 -3.35 -15.32 -7.96
N TYR A 129 -3.01 -14.39 -8.86
CA TYR A 129 -1.75 -13.65 -8.83
C TYR A 129 -1.88 -12.19 -8.40
N MET A 130 -3.10 -11.63 -8.38
CA MET A 130 -3.37 -10.23 -8.03
C MET A 130 -2.72 -9.87 -6.70
N ASN A 131 -2.83 -10.74 -5.68
CA ASN A 131 -2.23 -10.51 -4.36
C ASN A 131 -0.71 -10.32 -4.43
N TYR A 132 0.00 -11.10 -5.25
CA TYR A 132 1.45 -10.96 -5.44
C TYR A 132 1.79 -9.74 -6.29
N LEU A 133 0.97 -9.45 -7.30
CA LEU A 133 1.15 -8.28 -8.17
C LEU A 133 1.02 -6.96 -7.38
N TYR A 134 0.13 -6.87 -6.38
CA TYR A 134 0.02 -5.67 -5.55
C TYR A 134 1.34 -5.32 -4.82
N PHE A 135 2.17 -6.31 -4.45
CA PHE A 135 3.49 -6.05 -3.84
C PHE A 135 4.51 -5.46 -4.83
N LEU A 136 4.29 -5.60 -6.14
CA LEU A 136 5.16 -5.01 -7.14
C LEU A 136 4.91 -3.50 -7.29
N ARG A 137 3.71 -2.99 -6.95
CA ARG A 137 3.40 -1.56 -7.12
C ARG A 137 4.28 -0.62 -6.29
N PRO A 138 4.52 -0.87 -4.98
CA PRO A 138 5.45 -0.05 -4.22
C PRO A 138 6.88 -0.09 -4.79
N ILE A 139 7.30 -1.23 -5.33
CA ILE A 139 8.64 -1.38 -5.93
C ILE A 139 8.74 -0.58 -7.23
N SER A 140 7.75 -0.68 -8.12
CA SER A 140 7.73 0.08 -9.38
C SER A 140 7.66 1.59 -9.13
N LEU A 141 6.91 2.03 -8.12
CA LEU A 141 6.87 3.43 -7.72
C LEU A 141 8.21 3.90 -7.11
N ALA A 142 8.85 3.07 -6.28
CA ALA A 142 10.17 3.38 -5.71
C ALA A 142 11.22 3.59 -6.81
N VAL A 143 11.16 2.82 -7.90
CA VAL A 143 12.03 3.01 -9.07
C VAL A 143 11.77 4.38 -9.73
N GLY A 144 10.51 4.70 -10.05
CA GLY A 144 10.15 5.99 -10.65
C GLY A 144 10.57 7.19 -9.78
N LEU A 145 10.31 7.09 -8.47
CA LEU A 145 10.73 8.10 -7.49
C LEU A 145 12.25 8.24 -7.42
N LYS A 146 12.98 7.12 -7.36
CA LYS A 146 14.45 7.18 -7.32
C LYS A 146 15.03 7.78 -8.60
N MET A 147 14.43 7.53 -9.77
CA MET A 147 14.86 8.13 -11.03
C MET A 147 14.68 9.65 -11.04
N LEU A 148 13.52 10.16 -10.60
CA LEU A 148 13.17 11.59 -10.71
C LEU A 148 13.61 12.45 -9.52
N HIS A 149 13.78 11.83 -8.35
CA HIS A 149 14.23 12.44 -7.10
C HIS A 149 15.61 11.91 -6.67
N PHE A 150 16.46 11.53 -7.62
CA PHE A 150 17.73 10.81 -7.36
C PHE A 150 18.66 11.48 -6.33
N LYS A 151 18.67 12.82 -6.24
CA LYS A 151 19.47 13.59 -5.26
C LYS A 151 18.83 13.74 -3.88
N ARG A 152 17.50 13.61 -3.80
CA ARG A 152 16.70 13.86 -2.57
C ARG A 152 16.52 12.60 -1.74
N MET A 153 16.43 11.44 -2.40
CA MET A 153 16.13 10.19 -1.73
C MET A 153 17.02 9.04 -2.22
N ASN A 154 17.50 8.23 -1.28
CA ASN A 154 18.04 6.91 -1.59
C ASN A 154 16.89 5.92 -1.91
N PHE A 155 17.22 4.72 -2.39
CA PHE A 155 16.19 3.77 -2.79
C PHE A 155 15.32 3.29 -1.61
N ALA A 156 15.90 3.12 -0.42
CA ALA A 156 15.15 2.74 0.77
C ALA A 156 14.13 3.82 1.16
N GLN A 157 14.50 5.10 1.08
CA GLN A 157 13.61 6.24 1.30
C GLN A 157 12.49 6.30 0.24
N ALA A 158 12.83 6.06 -1.03
CA ALA A 158 11.84 5.98 -2.10
C ALA A 158 10.85 4.83 -1.86
N LEU A 159 11.32 3.68 -1.39
CA LEU A 159 10.49 2.52 -1.07
C LEU A 159 9.57 2.77 0.14
N VAL A 160 10.08 3.43 1.18
CA VAL A 160 9.27 3.87 2.34
C VAL A 160 8.13 4.77 1.88
N MET A 161 8.42 5.79 1.08
CA MET A 161 7.40 6.69 0.53
C MET A 161 6.42 5.94 -0.37
N ALA A 162 6.90 5.01 -1.19
CA ALA A 162 6.06 4.22 -2.08
C ALA A 162 5.05 3.36 -1.29
N PHE A 163 5.47 2.71 -0.20
CA PHE A 163 4.55 1.96 0.65
C PHE A 163 3.46 2.84 1.26
N TYR A 164 3.80 4.01 1.78
CA TYR A 164 2.79 4.92 2.32
C TYR A 164 1.82 5.40 1.26
N VAL A 165 2.32 5.85 0.11
CA VAL A 165 1.49 6.39 -0.96
C VAL A 165 0.59 5.33 -1.57
N GLU A 166 1.09 4.11 -1.80
CA GLU A 166 0.26 3.00 -2.27
C GLU A 166 -0.78 2.58 -1.22
N GLY A 167 -0.43 2.62 0.07
CA GLY A 167 -1.38 2.42 1.16
C GLY A 167 -2.55 3.43 1.11
N ILE A 168 -2.25 4.71 0.87
CA ILE A 168 -3.27 5.75 0.68
C ILE A 168 -4.13 5.50 -0.57
N ASN A 169 -3.52 5.10 -1.69
CA ASN A 169 -4.26 4.78 -2.91
C ASN A 169 -5.20 3.59 -2.70
N LEU A 170 -4.78 2.57 -1.95
CA LEU A 170 -5.61 1.43 -1.56
C LEU A 170 -6.74 1.85 -0.62
N PHE A 171 -6.49 2.76 0.32
CA PHE A 171 -7.53 3.35 1.15
C PHE A 171 -8.59 4.09 0.32
N ILE A 172 -8.16 4.96 -0.60
CA ILE A 172 -9.07 5.67 -1.52
C ILE A 172 -9.83 4.67 -2.38
N GLY A 173 -9.14 3.66 -2.94
CA GLY A 173 -9.77 2.60 -3.73
C GLY A 173 -10.82 1.81 -2.94
N SER A 174 -10.57 1.53 -1.66
CA SER A 174 -11.51 0.87 -0.77
C SER A 174 -12.79 1.69 -0.57
N ILE A 175 -12.66 3.00 -0.36
CA ILE A 175 -13.82 3.91 -0.25
C ILE A 175 -14.56 4.02 -1.58
N MET A 176 -13.82 4.12 -2.68
CA MET A 176 -14.38 4.20 -4.04
C MET A 176 -14.99 2.87 -4.50
N MET A 177 -14.82 1.78 -3.76
CA MET A 177 -15.45 0.50 -4.11
C MET A 177 -16.97 0.53 -3.97
N PHE A 178 -17.52 1.32 -3.04
CA PHE A 178 -18.98 1.38 -2.85
C PHE A 178 -19.70 2.17 -3.95
N PRO A 179 -19.29 3.39 -4.33
CA PRO A 179 -19.96 4.10 -5.42
C PRO A 179 -19.77 3.42 -6.78
N SER A 180 -18.69 2.64 -6.96
CA SER A 180 -18.47 1.87 -8.19
C SER A 180 -19.43 0.70 -8.39
N LEU A 181 -20.22 0.34 -7.36
CA LEU A 181 -21.33 -0.60 -7.53
C LEU A 181 -22.50 0.00 -8.33
N HIS A 182 -22.61 1.33 -8.37
CA HIS A 182 -23.75 2.02 -8.98
C HIS A 182 -23.35 2.94 -10.14
N PHE A 183 -22.09 3.38 -10.19
CA PHE A 183 -21.61 4.38 -11.14
C PHE A 183 -20.26 3.98 -11.74
N GLU A 184 -20.03 4.32 -13.01
CA GLU A 184 -18.72 4.18 -13.64
C GLU A 184 -17.76 5.29 -13.16
N ILE A 185 -17.04 5.02 -12.07
CA ILE A 185 -16.12 6.00 -11.43
C ILE A 185 -14.63 5.65 -11.59
N GLY A 186 -14.29 4.75 -12.52
CA GLY A 186 -12.90 4.32 -12.72
C GLY A 186 -11.95 5.47 -13.06
N ALA A 187 -12.38 6.40 -13.92
CA ALA A 187 -11.60 7.60 -14.25
C ALA A 187 -11.40 8.49 -13.02
N THR A 188 -12.45 8.69 -12.21
CA THR A 188 -12.39 9.47 -10.97
C THR A 188 -11.40 8.85 -9.98
N GLN A 189 -11.40 7.53 -9.81
CA GLN A 189 -10.44 6.84 -8.95
C GLN A 189 -9.00 7.03 -9.44
N ALA A 190 -8.76 6.93 -10.75
CA ALA A 190 -7.44 7.16 -11.33
C ALA A 190 -6.96 8.61 -11.15
N ILE A 191 -7.87 9.58 -11.30
CA ILE A 191 -7.60 11.00 -11.06
C ILE A 191 -7.24 11.23 -9.59
N LEU A 192 -8.04 10.72 -8.65
CA LEU A 192 -7.78 10.87 -7.21
C LEU A 192 -6.43 10.25 -6.82
N GLY A 193 -6.12 9.05 -7.31
CA GLY A 193 -4.82 8.42 -7.06
C GLY A 193 -3.66 9.23 -7.64
N THR A 194 -3.84 9.82 -8.82
CA THR A 194 -2.84 10.71 -9.44
C THR A 194 -2.64 11.99 -8.63
N LEU A 195 -3.73 12.56 -8.09
CA LEU A 195 -3.67 13.73 -7.22
C LEU A 195 -2.91 13.44 -5.92
N VAL A 196 -2.99 12.22 -5.37
CA VAL A 196 -2.16 11.84 -4.21
C VAL A 196 -0.67 12.00 -4.53
N TYR A 197 -0.21 11.50 -5.68
CA TYR A 197 1.19 11.68 -6.10
C TYR A 197 1.54 13.17 -6.20
N ALA A 198 0.70 13.97 -6.87
CA ALA A 198 0.96 15.39 -7.02
C ALA A 198 1.04 16.11 -5.65
N ILE A 199 0.10 15.85 -4.76
CA ILE A 199 -0.01 16.52 -3.44
C ILE A 199 1.13 16.12 -2.50
N VAL A 200 1.49 14.84 -2.46
CA VAL A 200 2.56 14.35 -1.58
C VAL A 200 3.92 14.84 -2.09
N PHE A 201 4.22 14.66 -3.38
CA PHE A 201 5.56 14.96 -3.90
C PHE A 201 5.79 16.45 -4.21
N SER A 202 4.73 17.26 -4.41
CA SER A 202 4.86 18.73 -4.46
C SER A 202 5.54 19.30 -3.22
N ARG A 203 5.28 18.71 -2.05
CA ARG A 203 5.83 19.14 -0.75
C ARG A 203 7.20 18.54 -0.41
N ILE A 204 7.80 17.75 -1.30
CA ILE A 204 9.13 17.14 -1.11
C ILE A 204 10.20 17.83 -1.97
N SER A 205 9.81 18.59 -2.99
CA SER A 205 10.70 19.30 -3.91
C SER A 205 10.83 20.77 -3.54
N ASP A 206 11.91 21.43 -3.99
CA ASP A 206 12.13 22.88 -3.77
C ASP A 206 10.98 23.75 -4.31
N SER A 207 10.38 23.31 -5.41
CA SER A 207 9.24 23.95 -6.04
C SER A 207 8.04 23.02 -6.02
N LEU A 208 6.90 23.56 -5.58
CA LEU A 208 5.61 22.85 -5.52
C LEU A 208 5.24 22.21 -6.87
N TRP A 209 5.39 22.97 -7.96
CA TRP A 209 5.05 22.51 -9.31
C TRP A 209 5.99 21.41 -9.80
N VAL A 210 7.30 21.59 -9.60
CA VAL A 210 8.30 20.58 -9.99
C VAL A 210 8.07 19.28 -9.21
N GLY A 211 7.77 19.37 -7.92
CA GLY A 211 7.47 18.21 -7.11
C GLY A 211 6.19 17.50 -7.54
N ALA A 212 5.13 18.26 -7.86
CA ALA A 212 3.88 17.70 -8.36
C ALA A 212 4.09 16.91 -9.66
N ILE A 213 4.77 17.53 -10.63
CA ILE A 213 5.06 16.93 -11.94
C ILE A 213 5.90 15.66 -11.74
N LYS A 214 7.00 15.73 -10.97
CA LYS A 214 7.83 14.55 -10.72
C LYS A 214 7.08 13.43 -10.02
N GLY A 215 6.19 13.77 -9.10
CA GLY A 215 5.30 12.80 -8.45
C GLY A 215 4.40 12.09 -9.44
N VAL A 216 3.69 12.84 -10.28
CA VAL A 216 2.79 12.28 -11.30
C VAL A 216 3.56 11.42 -12.30
N VAL A 217 4.70 11.91 -12.80
CA VAL A 217 5.53 11.14 -13.75
C VAL A 217 6.08 9.88 -13.08
N SER A 218 6.44 9.90 -11.79
CA SER A 218 6.82 8.70 -11.05
C SER A 218 5.68 7.68 -10.99
N GLY A 219 4.44 8.15 -10.77
CA GLY A 219 3.24 7.32 -10.83
C GLY A 219 3.00 6.72 -12.21
N MET A 220 3.19 7.49 -13.28
CA MET A 220 3.07 6.99 -14.66
C MET A 220 4.14 5.95 -15.00
N ILE A 221 5.39 6.18 -14.59
CA ILE A 221 6.48 5.20 -14.70
C ILE A 221 6.11 3.92 -13.94
N SER A 222 5.58 4.05 -12.71
CA SER A 222 5.13 2.91 -11.91
C SER A 222 4.07 2.09 -12.65
N ILE A 223 3.05 2.75 -13.21
CA ILE A 223 1.98 2.10 -13.98
C ILE A 223 2.55 1.40 -15.22
N ALA A 224 3.46 2.03 -15.95
CA ALA A 224 4.07 1.44 -17.13
C ALA A 224 4.91 0.20 -16.80
N ILE A 225 5.74 0.27 -15.75
CA ILE A 225 6.53 -0.89 -15.27
C ILE A 225 5.58 -2.01 -14.82
N PHE A 226 4.60 -1.69 -13.98
CA PHE A 226 3.65 -2.66 -13.46
C PHE A 226 2.83 -3.33 -14.57
N GLY A 227 2.28 -2.53 -15.50
CA GLY A 227 1.52 -3.03 -16.65
C GLY A 227 2.36 -3.88 -17.59
N GLY A 228 3.62 -3.49 -17.83
CA GLY A 228 4.57 -4.28 -18.62
C GLY A 228 4.86 -5.64 -18.00
N LEU A 229 5.04 -5.71 -16.68
CA LEU A 229 5.24 -6.98 -15.97
C LEU A 229 4.02 -7.90 -16.05
N ILE A 230 2.81 -7.33 -15.90
CA ILE A 230 1.56 -8.07 -16.07
C ILE A 230 1.42 -8.59 -17.51
N ALA A 231 1.61 -7.73 -18.50
CA ALA A 231 1.51 -8.11 -19.92
C ALA A 231 2.53 -9.20 -20.29
N GLY A 232 3.77 -9.09 -19.80
CA GLY A 232 4.81 -10.10 -19.99
C GLY A 232 4.43 -11.46 -19.37
N TYR A 233 3.89 -11.45 -18.15
CA TYR A 233 3.37 -12.66 -17.50
C TYR A 233 2.29 -13.34 -18.37
N PHE A 234 1.32 -12.56 -18.88
CA PHE A 234 0.27 -13.10 -19.75
C PHE A 234 0.78 -13.63 -21.08
N ALA A 235 1.75 -12.95 -21.70
CA ALA A 235 2.35 -13.41 -22.94
C ALA A 235 2.98 -14.80 -22.77
N ILE A 236 3.74 -15.00 -21.68
CA ILE A 236 4.34 -16.31 -21.35
C ILE A 236 3.26 -17.36 -21.07
N PHE A 237 2.22 -17.00 -20.33
CA PHE A 237 1.12 -17.92 -20.01
C PHE A 237 0.36 -18.40 -21.25
N ILE A 238 0.08 -17.49 -22.19
CA ILE A 238 -0.62 -17.81 -23.45
C ILE A 238 0.27 -18.73 -24.32
N ILE A 239 1.56 -18.41 -24.45
CA ILE A 239 2.51 -19.23 -25.23
C ILE A 239 2.62 -20.66 -24.68
N ASN A 240 2.61 -20.84 -23.35
CA ASN A 240 2.73 -22.17 -22.75
C ASN A 240 1.44 -23.01 -22.77
N LYS A 241 0.29 -22.42 -23.15
CA LYS A 241 -1.01 -23.12 -23.25
C LYS A 241 -1.53 -23.33 -24.67
N GLY A 242 -0.93 -22.68 -25.68
CA GLY A 242 -1.24 -22.88 -27.10
C GLY A 242 -0.29 -23.88 -27.74
#